data_AF-A0A170XW96-F1
#
_entry.id   AF-A0A170XW96-F1
#
_cell.length_a   1.000
_cell.length_b   1.000
_cell.length_c   1.000
_cell.angle_alpha   90.00
_cell.angle_beta   90.00
_cell.angle_gamma   90.00
#
_symmetry.space_group_name_H-M   'P 1'
#
loop_
_entity.id
_entity.type
_entity.pdbx_description
1 polymer ?
#
loop_
_entity_poly.entity_id
_entity_poly.type
_entity_poly.pdbx_seq_one_letter_code
_entity_poly.pdbx_strand_id
1 'polypeptide(L)' 'FPDGLYLQGTFGVYERLGIVKDFVRECIDDSIGMFKLDTAFGNHLPESDNEKTLDELNLVPAVLLIFS' A
#
# COMPACT_ATOMS: atom_id res chain seq x y z
N PHE A 1 7.11 1.99 8.44
CA PHE A 1 7.25 3.45 8.29
C PHE A 1 8.68 3.86 8.68
N PRO A 2 9.16 5.06 8.28
CA PRO A 2 10.53 5.52 8.57
C PRO A 2 10.85 5.63 10.07
N ASP A 3 9.82 5.74 10.91
CA ASP A 3 9.88 5.74 12.38
C ASP A 3 9.98 4.34 13.02
N GLY A 4 9.96 3.27 12.21
CA GLY A 4 9.98 1.89 12.69
C GLY A 4 8.61 1.33 13.10
N LEU A 5 7.52 2.09 12.93
CA LEU A 5 6.16 1.61 13.18
C LEU A 5 5.62 0.82 11.98
N TYR A 6 4.67 -0.06 12.27
CA TYR A 6 3.93 -0.85 11.28
C TYR A 6 2.45 -0.44 11.29
N LEU A 7 1.88 -0.31 10.09
CA LEU A 7 0.43 -0.23 9.90
C LEU A 7 -0.02 -1.56 9.28
N GLN A 8 -0.99 -2.21 9.90
CA GLN A 8 -1.52 -3.50 9.44
C GLN A 8 -3.01 -3.34 9.11
N GLY A 9 -3.41 -3.84 7.94
CA GLY A 9 -4.81 -3.92 7.51
C GLY A 9 -5.12 -5.28 6.92
N THR A 10 -6.40 -5.67 6.96
CA THR A 10 -6.91 -6.89 6.33
C THR A 10 -7.83 -6.48 5.20
N PHE A 11 -7.56 -7.01 4.00
CA PHE A 11 -8.27 -6.65 2.77
C PHE A 11 -8.75 -7.91 2.05
N GLY A 12 -9.80 -7.78 1.26
CA GLY A 12 -10.26 -8.81 0.33
C GLY A 12 -9.31 -8.94 -0.86
N VAL A 13 -9.12 -10.16 -1.35
CA VAL A 13 -8.19 -10.43 -2.47
C VAL A 13 -8.58 -9.71 -3.77
N TYR A 14 -9.87 -9.41 -3.95
CA TYR A 14 -10.42 -8.67 -5.08
C TYR A 14 -10.63 -7.17 -4.79
N GLU A 15 -10.24 -6.69 -3.61
CA GLU A 15 -10.14 -5.25 -3.38
C GLU A 15 -8.99 -4.68 -4.21
N ARG A 16 -9.12 -3.41 -4.55
CA ARG A 16 -8.16 -2.73 -5.41
C ARG A 16 -7.05 -2.09 -4.60
N LEU A 17 -5.87 -1.93 -5.21
CA LEU A 17 -4.73 -1.25 -4.58
C LEU A 17 -5.09 0.17 -4.08
N GLY A 18 -5.97 0.88 -4.78
CA GLY A 18 -6.44 2.20 -4.36
C GLY A 18 -6.99 2.22 -2.93
N ILE A 19 -7.75 1.19 -2.53
CA ILE A 19 -8.31 1.07 -1.18
C ILE A 19 -7.21 0.97 -0.11
N VAL A 20 -6.12 0.26 -0.42
CA VAL A 20 -4.95 0.15 0.49
C VAL A 20 -4.24 1.50 0.62
N LYS A 21 -4.11 2.24 -0.49
CA LYS A 21 -3.50 3.58 -0.47
C LYS A 21 -4.35 4.60 0.28
N ASP A 22 -5.67 4.55 0.11
CA ASP A 22 -6.61 5.39 0.85
C ASP A 22 -6.53 5.09 2.36
N PHE A 23 -6.49 3.81 2.74
CA PHE A 23 -6.28 3.42 4.13
C PHE A 23 -4.97 3.95 4.72
N VAL A 24 -3.86 3.87 3.96
CA VAL A 24 -2.58 4.45 4.41
C VAL A 24 -2.70 5.96 4.54
N ARG A 25 -3.36 6.64 3.59
CA ARG A 25 -3.58 8.08 3.61
C ARG A 25 -4.37 8.53 4.83
N GLU A 26 -5.39 7.78 5.24
CA GLU A 26 -6.20 8.06 6.43
C GLU A 26 -5.44 7.90 7.76
N CYS A 27 -4.31 7.17 7.74
CA CYS A 27 -3.52 6.88 8.94
C CYS A 27 -2.29 7.79 9.10
N ILE A 28 -1.97 8.65 8.14
CA ILE A 28 -0.81 9.53 8.16
C ILE A 28 -1.20 10.99 8.33
N ASP A 29 -0.26 11.82 8.79
CA ASP A 29 -0.45 13.26 8.97
C ASP A 29 -0.62 13.97 7.62
N ASP A 30 -1.56 14.93 7.55
CA ASP A 30 -1.84 15.72 6.34
C ASP A 30 -0.64 16.52 5.82
N SER A 31 0.35 16.80 6.67
CA SER A 31 1.61 17.42 6.25
C SER A 31 2.44 16.55 5.30
N ILE A 32 2.19 15.24 5.27
CA ILE A 32 2.79 14.31 4.32
C ILE A 32 2.03 14.41 2.98
N GLY A 33 2.48 15.30 2.11
CA GLY A 33 1.82 15.54 0.82
C GLY A 33 1.74 14.29 -0.07
N MET A 34 2.89 13.71 -0.44
CA MET A 34 2.96 12.53 -1.29
C MET A 34 3.72 11.40 -0.58
N PHE A 35 3.29 10.17 -0.82
CA PHE A 35 4.00 8.96 -0.40
C PHE A 35 4.00 7.94 -1.52
N LYS A 36 4.87 6.95 -1.40
CA LYS A 36 4.96 5.80 -2.29
C LYS A 36 4.87 4.52 -1.48
N LEU A 37 4.37 3.48 -2.13
CA LEU A 37 4.40 2.11 -1.62
C LEU A 37 5.20 1.26 -2.59
N ASP A 38 6.22 0.60 -2.06
CA ASP A 38 7.03 -0.36 -2.78
C ASP A 38 6.89 -1.74 -2.12
N THR A 39 6.98 -2.80 -2.90
CA THR A 39 7.11 -4.16 -2.33
C THR A 39 8.45 -4.29 -1.60
N ALA A 40 8.58 -5.27 -0.70
CA ALA A 40 9.86 -5.56 -0.03
C ALA A 40 11.05 -5.83 -0.98
N PHE A 41 10.79 -6.10 -2.26
CA PHE A 41 11.80 -6.29 -3.30
C PHE A 41 12.15 -5.00 -4.08
N GLY A 42 11.57 -3.86 -3.70
CA GLY A 42 11.81 -2.56 -4.33
C GLY A 42 10.97 -2.28 -5.58
N ASN A 43 9.97 -3.12 -5.89
CA ASN A 43 9.07 -2.85 -7.01
C ASN A 43 8.02 -1.81 -6.58
N HIS A 44 7.98 -0.70 -7.32
CA HIS A 44 7.03 0.39 -7.08
C HIS A 44 5.60 0.01 -7.48
N LEU A 45 4.63 0.46 -6.69
CA LEU A 45 3.19 0.32 -6.97
C LEU A 45 2.62 1.67 -7.43
N PRO A 46 2.72 2.00 -8.73
CA PRO A 46 2.31 3.30 -9.28
C PRO A 46 0.80 3.52 -9.16
N GLU A 47 0.36 4.78 -9.31
CA GLU A 47 -1.06 5.13 -9.35
C GLU A 47 -1.84 4.44 -10.49
N SER A 48 -1.15 4.08 -11.59
CA SER A 48 -1.75 3.30 -12.68
C SER A 48 -2.21 1.90 -12.26
N ASP A 49 -1.71 1.40 -11.13
CA ASP A 49 -2.09 0.09 -10.58
C ASP A 49 -3.26 0.18 -9.59
N ASN A 50 -3.76 1.39 -9.28
CA ASN A 50 -4.83 1.57 -8.29
C ASN A 50 -6.13 0.84 -8.64
N GLU A 51 -6.36 0.57 -9.92
CA GLU A 51 -7.55 -0.15 -10.41
C GLU A 51 -7.38 -1.67 -10.40
N LYS A 52 -6.14 -2.17 -10.23
CA LYS A 52 -5.84 -3.59 -10.15
C LYS A 52 -6.17 -4.12 -8.76
N THR A 53 -6.63 -5.35 -8.73
CA THR A 53 -6.87 -6.12 -7.50
C THR A 53 -5.57 -6.52 -6.82
N LEU A 54 -5.63 -6.81 -5.52
CA LEU A 54 -4.48 -7.33 -4.77
C LEU A 54 -3.99 -8.67 -5.32
N ASP A 55 -4.89 -9.50 -5.85
CA ASP A 55 -4.57 -10.74 -6.54
C ASP A 55 -3.78 -10.51 -7.84
N GLU A 56 -4.23 -9.59 -8.71
CA GLU A 56 -3.54 -9.23 -9.96
C GLU A 56 -2.12 -8.68 -9.73
N LEU A 57 -1.87 -8.10 -8.55
CA LEU A 57 -0.59 -7.55 -8.13
C LEU A 57 0.27 -8.53 -7.31
N ASN A 58 -0.20 -9.76 -7.07
CA ASN A 58 0.46 -10.76 -6.22
C ASN A 58 0.74 -10.25 -4.79
N LEU A 59 -0.19 -9.48 -4.22
CA LEU A 59 -0.12 -8.94 -2.84
C LEU A 59 -0.80 -9.84 -1.80
N VAL A 60 -1.13 -11.08 -2.19
CA VAL A 60 -1.82 -12.10 -1.38
C VAL A 60 -0.88 -13.27 -1.06
N PRO A 61 -1.08 -14.01 0.04
CA PRO A 61 -2.09 -13.81 1.09
C PRO A 61 -1.69 -12.75 2.13
N ALA A 62 -0.41 -12.42 2.21
CA ALA A 62 0.13 -11.39 3.09
C ALA A 62 1.38 -10.79 2.43
N VAL A 63 1.53 -9.47 2.53
CA VAL A 63 2.64 -8.75 1.92
C VAL A 63 3.13 -7.66 2.87
N LEU A 64 4.44 -7.39 2.83
CA LEU A 64 5.03 -6.22 3.45
C LEU A 64 5.28 -5.16 2.38
N LEU A 65 4.72 -3.97 2.61
CA LEU A 65 4.95 -2.79 1.77
C LEU A 65 5.82 -1.78 2.51
N ILE A 66 6.72 -1.15 1.79
CA ILE A 66 7.62 -0.12 2.28
C ILE A 66 7.02 1.24 1.93
N PHE A 67 6.79 2.04 2.97
CA PHE A 67 6.35 3.43 2.86
C PHE A 67 7.57 4.35 2.75
N SER A 68 7.54 5.27 1.79
CA SER A 68 8.58 6.32 1.60
C SER A 68 8.00 7.61 1.04
#